data_AF-A0A1G5DP38-F1
#
_entry.id   AF-A0A1G5DP38-F1
#
_cell.length_a   1.000
_cell.length_b   1.000
_cell.length_c   1.000
_cell.angle_alpha   90.00
_cell.angle_beta   90.00
_cell.angle_gamma   90.00
#
_symmetry.space_group_name_H-M   'P 1'
#
loop_
_entity.id
_entity.type
_entity.pdbx_description
1 polymer ?
#
loop_
_entity_poly.entity_id
_entity_poly.type
_entity_poly.pdbx_seq_one_letter_code
_entity_poly.pdbx_strand_id
1 'polypeptide(L)'
;MNPSSSRIDPDGTRLPIKLDTTSNGEFEPVPLSPANNAANRLAHEAATSNAKCLAVSRRDFLISACGAASTLLAFNAANAAAGKLGGFFDLPAEAALEPSLAQAAIGGGKEEFIFDVQGHFVDPNGAWLGKLPAGNTPLSQMPKAGCALAAEPGSRSYLRCLGPEEFIKDVFLDSDTDMMVLSFVPSTPDAEPLTIQTADAIRRIVDRMEGMHRLLLHGRVNPNQTGDLDAMDELKERWGVSAWKTYTQFGPGGKGYFLSDDIGIQFIEKARKLGVKVICIHKGLPFGKQSYEHSQCSDIGVVAKRFPDVAFLIYHSGFVTSVPERAFEGRGADDGIDTLIRSLIENGVAPNSNVYAELGSTWRYLMRDPEAAAHALGKLLKYCGENNVLWGTDSIWYGSPQDQIQAFRAFQISAEMRAKYNYPEITPQLRAKIFGLNAARVYSISPEEVKRYTQRDRIARERFAYLEHPEPHFLTYGPKTRREFLRLPGAGQP
;
A
#
# COMPACT_ATOMS: atom_id res chain seq x y z
N MET A 1 14.62 34.10 6.40
CA MET A 1 15.13 33.08 7.33
C MET A 1 14.25 33.12 8.56
N ASN A 2 13.32 32.17 8.70
CA ASN A 2 12.55 32.01 9.94
C ASN A 2 13.34 31.07 10.87
N PRO A 3 13.57 31.46 12.13
CA PRO A 3 14.25 30.61 13.11
C PRO A 3 13.28 29.53 13.61
N SER A 4 13.81 28.33 13.81
CA SER A 4 13.18 27.12 14.40
C SER A 4 12.04 26.44 13.62
N SER A 5 12.38 25.72 12.56
CA SER A 5 11.81 24.38 12.39
C SER A 5 12.85 23.40 12.92
N SER A 6 12.56 22.70 14.01
CA SER A 6 13.45 21.65 14.52
C SER A 6 13.60 20.57 13.45
N ARG A 7 14.84 20.26 13.01
CA ARG A 7 15.12 19.11 12.14
C ARG A 7 14.39 17.87 12.67
N ILE A 8 13.66 17.18 11.80
CA ILE A 8 12.95 15.95 12.16
C ILE A 8 13.99 14.86 12.43
N ASP A 9 13.95 14.15 13.56
CA ASP A 9 14.95 13.11 13.88
C ASP A 9 16.43 13.57 13.74
N PRO A 10 16.84 14.60 14.51
CA PRO A 10 18.16 15.24 14.36
C PRO A 10 19.32 14.28 14.66
N ASP A 11 19.08 13.29 15.53
CA ASP A 11 20.09 12.31 15.97
C ASP A 11 20.12 11.03 15.11
N GLY A 12 19.22 10.90 14.11
CA GLY A 12 19.16 9.71 13.26
C GLY A 12 18.75 8.46 14.03
N THR A 13 17.70 8.53 14.83
CA THR A 13 17.19 7.42 15.64
C THR A 13 16.22 6.52 14.88
N ARG A 14 15.81 6.90 13.66
CA ARG A 14 14.81 6.18 12.87
C ARG A 14 15.43 5.55 11.63
N LEU A 15 15.12 4.28 11.38
CA LEU A 15 15.60 3.57 10.19
C LEU A 15 14.78 3.98 8.95
N PRO A 16 15.42 4.14 7.77
CA PRO A 16 14.71 4.47 6.54
C PRO A 16 13.80 3.34 6.06
N ILE A 17 14.14 2.07 6.34
CA ILE A 17 13.28 0.91 6.07
C ILE A 17 12.65 0.41 7.37
N LYS A 18 11.32 0.39 7.45
CA LYS A 18 10.59 0.28 8.71
C LYS A 18 10.11 -1.15 8.93
N LEU A 19 10.74 -1.93 9.82
CA LEU A 19 10.14 -3.17 10.32
C LEU A 19 9.50 -2.94 11.69
N ASP A 20 8.17 -2.83 11.73
CA ASP A 20 7.43 -2.59 12.96
C ASP A 20 6.11 -3.37 13.01
N THR A 21 5.30 -3.10 14.03
CA THR A 21 4.03 -3.79 14.29
C THR A 21 2.82 -3.04 13.71
N THR A 22 3.03 -1.98 12.92
CA THR A 22 1.95 -1.06 12.55
C THR A 22 0.84 -1.76 11.77
N SER A 23 -0.39 -1.48 12.16
CA SER A 23 -1.62 -1.86 11.47
C SER A 23 -2.14 -0.70 10.62
N ASN A 24 -2.82 -1.02 9.51
CA ASN A 24 -3.61 -0.08 8.71
C ASN A 24 -5.04 0.15 9.29
N GLY A 25 -5.36 -0.44 10.45
CA GLY A 25 -6.69 -0.39 11.05
C GLY A 25 -7.62 -1.53 10.63
N GLU A 26 -7.22 -2.41 9.70
CA GLU A 26 -8.03 -3.55 9.26
C GLU A 26 -7.73 -4.84 10.05
N PHE A 27 -6.48 -5.03 10.46
CA PHE A 27 -6.03 -6.19 11.23
C PHE A 27 -5.30 -5.80 12.52
N GLU A 28 -5.37 -6.59 13.58
CA GLU A 28 -4.64 -6.30 14.82
C GLU A 28 -3.11 -6.26 14.59
N PRO A 29 -2.37 -5.31 15.20
CA PRO A 29 -0.91 -5.24 15.15
C PRO A 29 -0.23 -6.59 15.44
N VAL A 30 0.62 -7.05 14.53
CA VAL A 30 1.32 -8.34 14.67
C VAL A 30 2.74 -8.15 15.23
N PRO A 31 3.10 -8.82 16.35
CA PRO A 31 4.42 -8.72 16.96
C PRO A 31 5.58 -9.02 16.00
N LEU A 32 6.71 -8.35 16.21
CA LEU A 32 7.96 -8.63 15.51
C LEU A 32 8.53 -9.99 15.96
N SER A 33 8.96 -10.81 14.99
CA SER A 33 9.67 -12.05 15.29
C SER A 33 11.05 -11.77 15.91
N PRO A 34 11.71 -12.75 16.56
CA PRO A 34 13.08 -12.60 17.02
C PRO A 34 14.05 -12.18 15.90
N ALA A 35 13.87 -12.70 14.68
CA ALA A 35 14.65 -12.32 13.51
C ALA A 35 14.43 -10.85 13.13
N ASN A 36 13.20 -10.33 13.22
CA ASN A 36 12.94 -8.91 12.95
C ASN A 36 13.56 -7.99 14.00
N ASN A 37 13.49 -8.36 15.27
CA ASN A 37 14.13 -7.58 16.34
C ASN A 37 15.67 -7.58 16.18
N ALA A 38 16.25 -8.72 15.77
CA ALA A 38 17.66 -8.80 15.43
C ALA A 38 18.01 -7.94 14.20
N ALA A 39 17.17 -7.96 13.17
CA ALA A 39 17.32 -7.16 11.96
C ALA A 39 17.36 -5.65 12.26
N ASN A 40 16.41 -5.15 13.06
CA ASN A 40 16.39 -3.76 13.49
C ASN A 40 17.64 -3.38 14.28
N ARG A 41 18.08 -4.23 15.22
CA ARG A 41 19.30 -4.00 16.00
C ARG A 41 20.55 -3.93 15.09
N LEU A 42 20.72 -4.92 14.21
CA LEU A 42 21.85 -4.95 13.26
C LEU A 42 21.83 -3.73 12.33
N ALA A 43 20.67 -3.29 11.88
CA ALA A 43 20.54 -2.09 11.05
C ALA A 43 20.96 -0.82 11.82
N HIS A 44 20.57 -0.69 13.08
CA HIS A 44 21.02 0.42 13.93
C HIS A 44 22.53 0.39 14.16
N GLU A 45 23.10 -0.78 14.45
CA GLU A 45 24.55 -0.95 14.63
C GLU A 45 25.31 -0.60 13.35
N ALA A 46 24.88 -1.14 12.20
CA ALA A 46 25.47 -0.86 10.89
C ALA A 46 25.41 0.64 10.57
N ALA A 47 24.28 1.30 10.81
CA ALA A 47 24.16 2.75 10.60
C ALA A 47 25.14 3.57 11.45
N THR A 48 25.41 3.18 12.70
CA THR A 48 26.42 3.87 13.53
C THR A 48 27.81 3.69 12.96
N SER A 49 28.16 2.45 12.60
CA SER A 49 29.50 2.11 12.11
C SER A 49 29.78 2.75 10.74
N ASN A 50 28.81 2.67 9.83
CA ASN A 50 28.96 3.18 8.46
C ASN A 50 28.95 4.71 8.42
N ALA A 51 28.12 5.39 9.23
CA ALA A 51 28.17 6.85 9.34
C ALA A 51 29.54 7.34 9.81
N LYS A 52 30.17 6.65 10.79
CA LYS A 52 31.53 6.95 11.24
C LYS A 52 32.57 6.70 10.15
N CYS A 53 32.45 5.60 9.42
CA CYS A 53 33.34 5.25 8.31
C CYS A 53 33.35 6.34 7.23
N LEU A 54 32.17 6.87 6.89
CA LEU A 54 32.00 7.91 5.88
C LEU A 54 32.19 9.34 6.41
N ALA A 55 32.52 9.50 7.70
CA ALA A 55 32.66 10.80 8.36
C ALA A 55 31.44 11.73 8.22
N VAL A 56 30.23 11.18 8.22
CA VAL A 56 28.96 11.92 8.18
C VAL A 56 28.18 11.75 9.48
N SER A 57 27.20 12.62 9.73
CA SER A 57 26.29 12.41 10.85
C SER A 57 25.44 11.16 10.63
N ARG A 58 24.99 10.54 11.72
CA ARG A 58 24.10 9.37 11.65
C ARG A 58 22.80 9.67 10.92
N ARG A 59 22.26 10.89 11.10
CA ARG A 59 21.10 11.39 10.37
C ARG A 59 21.37 11.45 8.86
N ASP A 60 22.44 12.13 8.45
CA ASP A 60 22.77 12.32 7.03
C ASP A 60 23.02 10.97 6.34
N PHE A 61 23.60 10.00 7.08
CA PHE A 61 23.71 8.63 6.61
C PHE A 61 22.35 7.97 6.39
N LEU A 62 21.44 8.04 7.36
CA LEU A 62 20.14 7.35 7.30
C LEU A 62 19.19 7.92 6.25
N ILE A 63 19.28 9.20 5.91
CA ILE A 63 18.50 9.80 4.82
C ILE A 63 19.08 9.48 3.43
N SER A 64 20.29 8.95 3.36
CA SER A 64 20.96 8.60 2.09
C SER A 64 20.54 7.23 1.57
N ALA A 65 20.81 6.97 0.28
CA ALA A 65 20.67 5.64 -0.29
C ALA A 65 21.53 4.58 0.42
N CYS A 66 22.74 4.95 0.90
CA CYS A 66 23.58 4.04 1.69
C CYS A 66 22.90 3.62 3.00
N GLY A 67 22.17 4.53 3.65
CA GLY A 67 21.40 4.23 4.86
C GLY A 67 20.34 3.17 4.61
N ALA A 68 19.57 3.33 3.52
CA ALA A 68 18.57 2.36 3.12
C ALA A 68 19.18 1.01 2.72
N ALA A 69 20.24 1.01 1.90
CA ALA A 69 20.94 -0.21 1.50
C ALA A 69 21.55 -0.96 2.70
N SER A 70 22.21 -0.23 3.61
CA SER A 70 22.75 -0.77 4.86
C SER A 70 21.66 -1.39 5.74
N THR A 71 20.44 -0.83 5.74
CA THR A 71 19.31 -1.38 6.50
C THR A 71 18.85 -2.71 5.89
N LEU A 72 18.68 -2.78 4.57
CA LEU A 72 18.28 -4.02 3.87
C LEU A 72 19.33 -5.13 3.98
N LEU A 73 20.62 -4.79 3.91
CA LEU A 73 21.71 -5.75 4.11
C LEU A 73 21.71 -6.33 5.54
N ALA A 74 21.43 -5.53 6.55
CA ALA A 74 21.26 -6.01 7.92
C ALA A 74 20.04 -6.95 8.05
N PHE A 75 18.97 -6.70 7.29
CA PHE A 75 17.80 -7.59 7.25
C PHE A 75 18.14 -8.93 6.61
N ASN A 76 18.94 -8.95 5.53
CA ASN A 76 19.46 -10.19 4.96
C ASN A 76 20.27 -10.98 5.99
N ALA A 77 21.20 -10.33 6.69
CA ALA A 77 22.04 -10.98 7.70
C ALA A 77 21.20 -11.62 8.82
N ALA A 78 20.19 -10.91 9.33
CA ALA A 78 19.31 -11.44 10.37
C ALA A 78 18.45 -12.62 9.89
N ASN A 79 17.91 -12.55 8.68
CA ASN A 79 17.11 -13.63 8.11
C ASN A 79 17.96 -14.86 7.78
N ALA A 80 19.16 -14.65 7.23
CA ALA A 80 20.14 -15.73 7.01
C ALA A 80 20.52 -16.43 8.31
N ALA A 81 20.78 -15.69 9.39
CA ALA A 81 21.04 -16.25 10.72
C ALA A 81 19.84 -17.03 11.28
N ALA A 82 18.62 -16.71 10.85
CA ALA A 82 17.40 -17.42 11.19
C ALA A 82 17.08 -18.59 10.23
N GLY A 83 17.93 -18.88 9.25
CA GLY A 83 17.74 -19.93 8.25
C GLY A 83 16.69 -19.59 7.17
N LYS A 84 16.26 -18.34 7.08
CA LYS A 84 15.26 -17.85 6.11
C LYS A 84 15.96 -17.28 4.88
N LEU A 85 16.22 -18.15 3.91
CA LEU A 85 17.00 -17.81 2.70
C LEU A 85 16.16 -17.84 1.41
N GLY A 86 14.85 -18.09 1.54
CA GLY A 86 13.97 -18.21 0.38
C GLY A 86 13.76 -16.92 -0.43
N GLY A 87 13.80 -15.78 0.25
CA GLY A 87 13.83 -14.46 -0.39
C GLY A 87 14.86 -13.57 0.29
N PHE A 88 15.33 -12.56 -0.43
CA PHE A 88 16.38 -11.66 0.05
C PHE A 88 16.33 -10.32 -0.69
N PHE A 89 17.05 -9.33 -0.16
CA PHE A 89 17.26 -8.04 -0.83
C PHE A 89 18.59 -8.10 -1.61
N ASP A 90 18.51 -8.17 -2.93
CA ASP A 90 19.63 -8.31 -3.87
C ASP A 90 20.41 -6.99 -4.00
N LEU A 91 21.45 -6.85 -3.16
CA LEU A 91 22.29 -5.67 -3.05
C LEU A 91 23.76 -6.07 -2.88
N PRO A 92 24.71 -5.40 -3.54
CA PRO A 92 26.12 -5.57 -3.23
C PRO A 92 26.41 -5.02 -1.82
N ALA A 93 27.30 -5.67 -1.08
CA ALA A 93 27.62 -5.27 0.30
C ALA A 93 28.20 -3.84 0.34
N GLU A 94 28.93 -3.46 -0.71
CA GLU A 94 29.53 -2.16 -0.93
C GLU A 94 28.49 -1.03 -0.99
N ALA A 95 27.23 -1.32 -1.35
CA ALA A 95 26.17 -0.31 -1.35
C ALA A 95 25.91 0.29 0.05
N ALA A 96 26.35 -0.38 1.13
CA ALA A 96 26.29 0.19 2.46
C ALA A 96 27.21 1.42 2.65
N LEU A 97 28.23 1.58 1.80
CA LEU A 97 29.27 2.62 1.90
C LEU A 97 29.48 3.41 0.61
N GLU A 98 29.08 2.89 -0.55
CA GLU A 98 29.27 3.51 -1.86
C GLU A 98 27.95 4.13 -2.38
N PRO A 99 27.81 5.48 -2.36
CA PRO A 99 26.56 6.16 -2.71
C PRO A 99 26.08 5.87 -4.13
N SER A 100 26.99 5.74 -5.09
CA SER A 100 26.66 5.46 -6.49
C SER A 100 26.08 4.05 -6.66
N LEU A 101 26.63 3.04 -5.97
CA LEU A 101 26.11 1.68 -5.97
C LEU A 101 24.75 1.60 -5.27
N ALA A 102 24.61 2.28 -4.12
CA ALA A 102 23.33 2.36 -3.41
C ALA A 102 22.24 3.01 -4.28
N GLN A 103 22.56 4.13 -4.93
CA GLN A 103 21.64 4.83 -5.82
C GLN A 103 21.26 3.98 -7.04
N ALA A 104 22.22 3.27 -7.63
CA ALA A 104 21.95 2.38 -8.76
C ALA A 104 21.03 1.21 -8.38
N ALA A 105 21.18 0.68 -7.17
CA ALA A 105 20.41 -0.48 -6.73
C ALA A 105 19.00 -0.12 -6.22
N ILE A 106 18.88 0.95 -5.43
CA ILE A 106 17.63 1.29 -4.72
C ILE A 106 17.17 2.74 -4.88
N GLY A 107 17.81 3.53 -5.73
CA GLY A 107 17.49 4.94 -5.93
C GLY A 107 16.44 5.23 -7.01
N GLY A 108 16.04 4.23 -7.79
CA GLY A 108 15.07 4.37 -8.87
C GLY A 108 15.68 4.91 -10.17
N GLY A 109 15.09 4.53 -11.29
CA GLY A 109 15.50 4.99 -12.62
C GLY A 109 14.69 6.22 -13.07
N LYS A 110 15.27 7.07 -13.93
CA LYS A 110 14.55 8.24 -14.50
C LYS A 110 13.27 7.85 -15.25
N GLU A 111 13.31 6.69 -15.91
CA GLU A 111 12.20 6.12 -16.67
C GLU A 111 11.32 5.17 -15.85
N GLU A 112 11.63 4.94 -14.56
CA GLU A 112 10.79 4.12 -13.70
C GLU A 112 9.46 4.83 -13.48
N PHE A 113 8.37 4.10 -13.66
CA PHE A 113 7.01 4.60 -13.45
C PHE A 113 6.35 3.83 -12.31
N ILE A 114 6.00 4.54 -11.24
CA ILE A 114 5.35 3.96 -10.07
C ILE A 114 3.92 4.48 -9.97
N PHE A 115 2.97 3.56 -10.09
CA PHE A 115 1.55 3.84 -9.99
C PHE A 115 0.94 3.04 -8.84
N ASP A 116 0.72 3.72 -7.72
CA ASP A 116 0.11 3.17 -6.53
C ASP A 116 -1.42 3.10 -6.66
N VAL A 117 -1.97 1.90 -6.88
CA VAL A 117 -3.41 1.74 -7.09
C VAL A 117 -4.23 1.69 -5.79
N GLN A 118 -3.60 1.79 -4.63
CA GLN A 118 -4.29 1.75 -3.35
C GLN A 118 -3.63 2.67 -2.33
N GLY A 119 -4.25 3.81 -2.09
CA GLY A 119 -4.20 4.34 -0.74
C GLY A 119 -5.32 5.29 -0.39
N HIS A 120 -5.12 5.94 0.74
CA HIS A 120 -6.17 6.50 1.56
C HIS A 120 -5.77 7.88 2.03
N PHE A 121 -6.78 8.69 2.31
CA PHE A 121 -6.61 10.01 2.88
C PHE A 121 -7.64 10.20 3.99
N VAL A 122 -7.21 10.82 5.09
CA VAL A 122 -8.12 11.20 6.17
C VAL A 122 -8.38 12.68 6.09
N ASP A 123 -9.64 13.09 5.95
CA ASP A 123 -10.02 14.49 5.97
C ASP A 123 -9.89 15.08 7.38
N PRO A 124 -8.93 15.99 7.64
CA PRO A 124 -8.76 16.59 8.94
C PRO A 124 -9.89 17.56 9.32
N ASN A 125 -10.75 17.93 8.38
CA ASN A 125 -11.89 18.84 8.57
C ASN A 125 -13.24 18.19 8.19
N GLY A 126 -13.27 16.87 7.97
CA GLY A 126 -14.45 16.19 7.43
C GLY A 126 -15.66 16.22 8.37
N ALA A 127 -16.86 16.15 7.78
CA ALA A 127 -18.13 16.19 8.53
C ALA A 127 -18.28 15.08 9.58
N TRP A 128 -17.55 13.97 9.43
CA TRP A 128 -17.47 12.87 10.40
C TRP A 128 -17.03 13.34 11.80
N LEU A 129 -16.20 14.38 11.88
CA LEU A 129 -15.71 14.96 13.13
C LEU A 129 -16.81 15.60 13.99
N GLY A 130 -17.90 16.07 13.37
CA GLY A 130 -19.06 16.63 14.06
C GLY A 130 -19.99 15.57 14.66
N LYS A 131 -19.83 14.31 14.25
CA LYS A 131 -20.65 13.17 14.69
C LYS A 131 -20.03 12.39 15.84
N LEU A 132 -18.77 12.68 16.18
CA LEU A 132 -18.11 12.07 17.32
C LEU A 132 -18.64 12.65 18.63
N PRO A 133 -18.73 11.83 19.71
CA PRO A 133 -19.10 12.33 21.03
C PRO A 133 -18.24 13.53 21.47
N ALA A 134 -18.84 14.47 22.18
CA ALA A 134 -18.13 15.65 22.69
C ALA A 134 -16.91 15.22 23.53
N GLY A 135 -15.74 15.83 23.26
CA GLY A 135 -14.47 15.49 23.91
C GLY A 135 -13.69 14.34 23.25
N ASN A 136 -14.20 13.72 22.18
CA ASN A 136 -13.44 12.71 21.44
C ASN A 136 -12.33 13.36 20.58
N THR A 137 -11.12 12.80 20.69
CA THR A 137 -9.91 13.21 19.96
C THR A 137 -9.47 12.09 19.00
N PRO A 138 -10.21 11.88 17.90
CA PRO A 138 -9.92 10.78 16.96
C PRO A 138 -8.52 10.95 16.40
N LEU A 139 -7.76 9.87 16.26
CA LEU A 139 -6.41 9.87 15.68
C LEU A 139 -5.35 10.71 16.43
N SER A 140 -5.68 11.31 17.58
CA SER A 140 -4.73 12.10 18.38
C SER A 140 -3.57 11.28 18.95
N GLN A 141 -3.75 9.97 19.04
CA GLN A 141 -2.73 9.02 19.54
C GLN A 141 -1.76 8.57 18.44
N MET A 142 -1.97 8.99 17.19
CA MET A 142 -1.11 8.58 16.08
C MET A 142 0.23 9.32 16.18
N PRO A 143 1.39 8.66 15.98
CA PRO A 143 2.71 9.30 16.11
C PRO A 143 2.86 10.61 15.31
N LYS A 144 2.23 10.72 14.14
CA LYS A 144 2.28 11.93 13.30
C LYS A 144 1.40 13.07 13.80
N ALA A 145 0.41 12.81 14.66
CA ALA A 145 -0.43 13.84 15.26
C ALA A 145 0.35 14.82 16.18
N GLY A 146 1.64 14.58 16.47
CA GLY A 146 2.51 15.48 17.23
C GLY A 146 3.43 16.36 16.38
N CYS A 147 3.11 16.61 15.10
CA CYS A 147 3.92 17.47 14.23
C CYS A 147 3.83 18.97 14.63
N ALA A 148 4.62 19.85 14.00
CA ALA A 148 4.62 21.29 14.31
C ALA A 148 3.23 21.94 14.19
N LEU A 149 2.39 21.47 13.25
CA LEU A 149 1.01 21.95 13.06
C LEU A 149 0.10 21.63 14.26
N ALA A 150 0.43 20.62 15.07
CA ALA A 150 -0.33 20.28 16.28
C ALA A 150 -0.19 21.34 17.38
N ALA A 151 0.86 22.16 17.33
CA ALA A 151 1.06 23.27 18.27
C ALA A 151 0.20 24.51 17.93
N GLU A 152 -0.47 24.53 16.78
CA GLU A 152 -1.34 25.63 16.38
C GLU A 152 -2.64 25.67 17.22
N PRO A 153 -3.25 26.86 17.41
CA PRO A 153 -4.51 26.99 18.14
C PRO A 153 -5.66 26.18 17.51
N GLY A 154 -6.34 25.38 18.33
CA GLY A 154 -7.55 24.64 17.94
C GLY A 154 -7.59 23.25 18.58
N SER A 155 -8.76 22.79 19.02
CA SER A 155 -8.91 21.50 19.73
C SER A 155 -8.58 20.26 18.89
N ARG A 156 -8.41 20.43 17.57
CA ARG A 156 -8.10 19.38 16.59
C ARG A 156 -6.97 19.75 15.62
N SER A 157 -6.12 20.71 15.98
CA SER A 157 -4.97 21.14 15.16
C SER A 157 -4.06 19.97 14.77
N TYR A 158 -3.91 18.98 15.66
CA TYR A 158 -3.17 17.75 15.42
C TYR A 158 -3.62 16.96 14.17
N LEU A 159 -4.87 17.09 13.71
CA LEU A 159 -5.34 16.44 12.49
C LEU A 159 -4.72 17.06 11.24
N ARG A 160 -4.28 18.32 11.29
CA ARG A 160 -3.57 18.97 10.18
C ARG A 160 -2.25 18.26 9.85
N CYS A 161 -1.67 17.57 10.82
CA CYS A 161 -0.54 16.68 10.60
C CYS A 161 -0.86 15.46 9.72
N LEU A 162 -2.14 15.22 9.40
CA LEU A 162 -2.61 14.18 8.48
C LEU A 162 -3.31 14.81 7.26
N GLY A 163 -3.19 16.13 7.09
CA GLY A 163 -3.89 16.89 6.07
C GLY A 163 -3.31 16.74 4.66
N PRO A 164 -3.91 17.43 3.66
CA PRO A 164 -3.56 17.26 2.25
C PRO A 164 -2.09 17.56 1.92
N GLU A 165 -1.49 18.55 2.58
CA GLU A 165 -0.07 18.90 2.38
C GLU A 165 0.87 17.78 2.85
N GLU A 166 0.56 17.19 4.00
CA GLU A 166 1.31 16.05 4.55
C GLU A 166 1.14 14.79 3.70
N PHE A 167 -0.05 14.57 3.14
CA PHE A 167 -0.27 13.52 2.16
C PHE A 167 0.58 13.74 0.90
N ILE A 168 0.58 14.95 0.33
CA ILE A 168 1.39 15.27 -0.86
C ILE A 168 2.88 15.10 -0.55
N LYS A 169 3.33 15.53 0.63
CA LYS A 169 4.71 15.33 1.08
C LYS A 169 5.04 13.84 1.16
N ASP A 170 4.28 13.04 1.91
CA ASP A 170 4.58 11.63 2.11
C ASP A 170 4.57 10.83 0.81
N VAL A 171 3.57 11.07 -0.05
CA VAL A 171 3.35 10.30 -1.27
C VAL A 171 4.23 10.78 -2.41
N PHE A 172 4.33 12.09 -2.66
CA PHE A 172 4.96 12.59 -3.88
C PHE A 172 6.33 13.25 -3.67
N LEU A 173 6.69 13.68 -2.45
CA LEU A 173 7.98 14.31 -2.17
C LEU A 173 8.96 13.35 -1.47
N ASP A 174 8.48 12.66 -0.44
CA ASP A 174 9.22 11.67 0.35
C ASP A 174 9.26 10.29 -0.30
N SER A 175 8.60 10.09 -1.44
CA SER A 175 8.58 8.80 -2.14
C SER A 175 8.67 8.93 -3.65
N ASP A 176 9.04 7.82 -4.31
CA ASP A 176 9.19 7.70 -5.76
C ASP A 176 7.85 7.58 -6.54
N THR A 177 6.70 7.61 -5.86
CA THR A 177 5.38 7.48 -6.49
C THR A 177 5.12 8.58 -7.52
N ASP A 178 4.80 8.18 -8.77
CA ASP A 178 4.44 9.12 -9.84
C ASP A 178 2.94 9.42 -9.85
N MET A 179 2.13 8.37 -9.64
CA MET A 179 0.67 8.42 -9.62
C MET A 179 0.10 7.59 -8.49
N MET A 180 -1.09 7.98 -8.02
CA MET A 180 -1.82 7.27 -6.98
C MET A 180 -3.32 7.23 -7.28
N VAL A 181 -4.02 6.23 -6.75
CA VAL A 181 -5.49 6.22 -6.70
C VAL A 181 -5.97 6.35 -5.26
N LEU A 182 -6.82 7.36 -5.00
CA LEU A 182 -7.54 7.45 -3.72
C LEU A 182 -8.67 6.44 -3.71
N SER A 183 -8.54 5.50 -2.78
CA SER A 183 -9.51 4.47 -2.50
C SER A 183 -10.22 4.74 -1.17
N PHE A 184 -11.47 4.29 -1.11
CA PHE A 184 -12.37 4.52 0.02
C PHE A 184 -12.37 3.30 0.94
N VAL A 185 -12.62 3.54 2.23
CA VAL A 185 -12.79 2.50 3.26
C VAL A 185 -14.27 2.11 3.38
N PRO A 186 -14.62 0.91 3.91
CA PRO A 186 -16.01 0.53 4.03
C PRO A 186 -16.69 1.41 5.08
N SER A 187 -17.90 1.86 4.78
CA SER A 187 -18.68 2.74 5.66
C SER A 187 -20.16 2.70 5.28
N THR A 188 -21.02 3.15 6.18
CA THR A 188 -22.36 3.60 5.78
C THR A 188 -22.27 5.00 5.16
N PRO A 189 -23.19 5.43 4.30
CA PRO A 189 -23.12 6.76 3.66
C PRO A 189 -23.00 7.92 4.67
N ASP A 190 -23.56 7.77 5.86
CA ASP A 190 -23.51 8.78 6.93
C ASP A 190 -22.27 8.69 7.82
N ALA A 191 -21.45 7.64 7.73
CA ALA A 191 -20.27 7.44 8.56
C ALA A 191 -18.95 7.44 7.75
N GLU A 192 -18.99 7.88 6.49
CA GLU A 192 -17.85 7.85 5.58
C GLU A 192 -16.68 8.75 6.06
N PRO A 193 -15.49 8.18 6.34
CA PRO A 193 -14.33 8.96 6.80
C PRO A 193 -13.72 9.87 5.72
N LEU A 194 -13.87 9.50 4.45
CA LEU A 194 -13.46 10.26 3.27
C LEU A 194 -14.62 10.34 2.29
N THR A 195 -15.26 11.50 2.16
CA THR A 195 -16.35 11.67 1.19
C THR A 195 -15.82 11.83 -0.23
N ILE A 196 -16.63 11.48 -1.24
CA ILE A 196 -16.25 11.71 -2.65
C ILE A 196 -15.97 13.19 -2.94
N GLN A 197 -16.68 14.11 -2.27
CA GLN A 197 -16.47 15.54 -2.36
C GLN A 197 -15.09 15.95 -1.84
N THR A 198 -14.67 15.40 -0.70
CA THR A 198 -13.33 15.65 -0.16
C THR A 198 -12.25 15.05 -1.06
N ALA A 199 -12.43 13.80 -1.51
CA ALA A 199 -11.48 13.13 -2.40
C ALA A 199 -11.28 13.92 -3.70
N ASP A 200 -12.38 14.41 -4.29
CA ASP A 200 -12.34 15.29 -5.46
C ASP A 200 -11.71 16.65 -5.16
N ALA A 201 -11.93 17.22 -3.97
CA ALA A 201 -11.27 18.46 -3.56
C ALA A 201 -9.75 18.30 -3.51
N ILE A 202 -9.24 17.17 -3.00
CA ILE A 202 -7.81 16.86 -2.97
C ILE A 202 -7.28 16.63 -4.37
N ARG A 203 -7.97 15.83 -5.19
CA ARG A 203 -7.63 15.65 -6.60
C ARG A 203 -7.51 17.00 -7.30
N ARG A 204 -8.46 17.92 -7.08
CA ARG A 204 -8.41 19.28 -7.65
C ARG A 204 -7.27 20.12 -7.07
N ILE A 205 -6.86 19.93 -5.81
CA ILE A 205 -5.67 20.59 -5.24
C ILE A 205 -4.44 20.11 -6.02
N VAL A 206 -4.29 18.80 -6.19
CA VAL A 206 -3.18 18.18 -6.94
C VAL A 206 -3.21 18.63 -8.42
N ASP A 207 -4.37 18.61 -9.07
CA ASP A 207 -4.54 19.06 -10.47
C ASP A 207 -4.20 20.57 -10.62
N ARG A 208 -4.54 21.42 -9.63
CA ARG A 208 -4.19 22.86 -9.63
C ARG A 208 -2.70 23.12 -9.43
N MET A 209 -1.92 22.14 -8.99
CA MET A 209 -0.46 22.24 -8.90
C MET A 209 0.23 21.98 -10.26
N GLU A 210 -0.46 22.29 -11.37
CA GLU A 210 0.02 22.11 -12.76
C GLU A 210 0.40 20.66 -13.11
N GLY A 211 0.07 19.69 -12.27
CA GLY A 211 0.32 18.27 -12.50
C GLY A 211 -0.94 17.62 -13.03
N MET A 212 -0.96 17.22 -14.29
CA MET A 212 -2.05 16.42 -14.84
C MET A 212 -2.25 15.16 -13.99
N HIS A 213 -3.45 15.01 -13.40
CA HIS A 213 -4.08 13.74 -13.03
C HIS A 213 -3.20 12.72 -12.26
N ARG A 214 -2.26 13.18 -11.43
CA ARG A 214 -1.47 12.29 -10.55
C ARG A 214 -2.34 11.50 -9.57
N LEU A 215 -3.57 11.96 -9.35
CA LEU A 215 -4.51 11.36 -8.43
C LEU A 215 -5.79 10.95 -9.17
N LEU A 216 -6.08 9.65 -9.18
CA LEU A 216 -7.39 9.13 -9.62
C LEU A 216 -8.27 8.86 -8.41
N LEU A 217 -9.56 8.65 -8.66
CA LEU A 217 -10.55 8.33 -7.63
C LEU A 217 -11.22 6.99 -7.92
N HIS A 218 -11.44 6.20 -6.88
CA HIS A 218 -12.41 5.12 -6.91
C HIS A 218 -13.81 5.62 -6.52
N GLY A 219 -14.85 4.92 -6.97
CA GLY A 219 -16.20 5.08 -6.45
C GLY A 219 -16.45 4.04 -5.36
N ARG A 220 -16.74 4.47 -4.13
CA ARG A 220 -17.18 3.55 -3.07
C ARG A 220 -18.53 2.94 -3.44
N VAL A 221 -18.64 1.61 -3.39
CA VAL A 221 -19.91 0.89 -3.62
C VAL A 221 -20.01 -0.29 -2.66
N ASN A 222 -21.00 -0.29 -1.78
CA ASN A 222 -21.43 -1.45 -1.01
C ASN A 222 -22.80 -1.88 -1.54
N PRO A 223 -22.88 -2.80 -2.52
CA PRO A 223 -24.10 -3.04 -3.27
C PRO A 223 -25.22 -3.67 -2.42
N ASN A 224 -24.89 -4.25 -1.27
CA ASN A 224 -25.84 -4.72 -0.26
C ASN A 224 -26.42 -3.60 0.63
N GLN A 225 -26.04 -2.33 0.41
CA GLN A 225 -26.63 -1.15 1.05
C GLN A 225 -27.62 -0.46 0.10
N THR A 226 -28.77 -0.05 0.66
CA THR A 226 -29.80 0.66 -0.10
C THR A 226 -29.26 1.98 -0.65
N GLY A 227 -29.37 2.18 -1.97
CA GLY A 227 -29.00 3.41 -2.66
C GLY A 227 -27.56 3.43 -3.21
N ASP A 228 -26.66 2.56 -2.76
CA ASP A 228 -25.26 2.55 -3.21
C ASP A 228 -25.13 2.21 -4.70
N LEU A 229 -25.95 1.28 -5.19
CA LEU A 229 -26.00 0.99 -6.63
C LEU A 229 -26.47 2.22 -7.42
N ASP A 230 -27.50 2.92 -6.97
CA ASP A 230 -28.03 4.12 -7.64
C ASP A 230 -27.03 5.28 -7.65
N ALA A 231 -26.25 5.43 -6.58
CA ALA A 231 -25.19 6.44 -6.49
C ALA A 231 -24.06 6.24 -7.53
N MET A 232 -23.90 5.05 -8.11
CA MET A 232 -22.89 4.80 -9.15
C MET A 232 -23.05 5.72 -10.37
N ASP A 233 -24.28 6.10 -10.73
CA ASP A 233 -24.54 7.02 -11.84
C ASP A 233 -23.90 8.39 -11.56
N GLU A 234 -24.12 8.97 -10.36
CA GLU A 234 -23.50 10.23 -9.95
C GLU A 234 -21.97 10.10 -9.83
N LEU A 235 -21.46 9.02 -9.21
CA LEU A 235 -20.03 8.76 -9.07
C LEU A 235 -19.31 8.76 -10.42
N LYS A 236 -19.92 8.18 -11.45
CA LYS A 236 -19.38 8.25 -12.81
C LYS A 236 -19.54 9.65 -13.41
N GLU A 237 -20.78 10.14 -13.53
CA GLU A 237 -21.10 11.29 -14.38
C GLU A 237 -20.53 12.60 -13.82
N ARG A 238 -20.56 12.76 -12.50
CA ARG A 238 -20.14 13.99 -11.83
C ARG A 238 -18.69 13.95 -11.38
N TRP A 239 -18.24 12.80 -10.87
CA TRP A 239 -16.95 12.69 -10.18
C TRP A 239 -15.86 12.00 -11.02
N GLY A 240 -16.23 11.33 -12.12
CA GLY A 240 -15.27 10.75 -13.07
C GLY A 240 -14.42 9.64 -12.48
N VAL A 241 -15.00 8.79 -11.63
CA VAL A 241 -14.27 7.68 -10.98
C VAL A 241 -13.67 6.71 -12.01
N SER A 242 -12.46 6.24 -11.75
CA SER A 242 -11.70 5.37 -12.68
C SER A 242 -11.92 3.88 -12.43
N ALA A 243 -12.39 3.50 -11.24
CA ALA A 243 -12.80 2.15 -10.88
C ALA A 243 -13.79 2.17 -9.71
N TRP A 244 -14.41 1.03 -9.42
CA TRP A 244 -15.31 0.85 -8.29
C TRP A 244 -14.62 0.12 -7.14
N LYS A 245 -14.77 0.58 -5.91
CA LYS A 245 -14.19 -0.06 -4.72
C LYS A 245 -15.30 -0.64 -3.85
N THR A 246 -15.17 -1.93 -3.49
CA THR A 246 -16.08 -2.62 -2.59
C THR A 246 -15.36 -3.48 -1.54
N TYR A 247 -16.09 -3.82 -0.48
CA TYR A 247 -15.71 -4.70 0.62
C TYR A 247 -16.77 -5.79 0.78
N THR A 248 -16.49 -7.01 0.30
CA THR A 248 -17.46 -8.11 0.32
C THR A 248 -17.76 -8.61 1.73
N GLN A 249 -16.84 -8.43 2.67
CA GLN A 249 -17.03 -8.77 4.09
C GLN A 249 -17.83 -7.74 4.89
N PHE A 250 -18.21 -6.61 4.29
CA PHE A 250 -18.90 -5.52 4.96
C PHE A 250 -20.38 -5.44 4.56
N GLY A 251 -21.25 -5.08 5.51
CA GLY A 251 -22.67 -4.86 5.18
C GLY A 251 -23.62 -4.62 6.34
N PRO A 252 -24.91 -4.37 6.05
CA PRO A 252 -25.93 -4.18 7.09
C PRO A 252 -25.97 -5.34 8.09
N GLY A 253 -25.88 -5.01 9.38
CA GLY A 253 -25.81 -6.01 10.45
C GLY A 253 -24.51 -6.83 10.46
N GLY A 254 -23.44 -6.32 9.84
CA GLY A 254 -22.15 -7.00 9.66
C GLY A 254 -22.23 -8.22 8.76
N LYS A 255 -23.22 -8.28 7.85
CA LYS A 255 -23.39 -9.38 6.90
C LYS A 255 -22.87 -9.00 5.52
N GLY A 256 -21.80 -9.67 5.09
CA GLY A 256 -21.20 -9.54 3.77
C GLY A 256 -22.02 -10.18 2.65
N TYR A 257 -21.42 -10.25 1.47
CA TYR A 257 -21.99 -10.85 0.27
C TYR A 257 -20.88 -11.40 -0.63
N PHE A 258 -21.17 -12.40 -1.46
CA PHE A 258 -20.24 -12.84 -2.51
C PHE A 258 -20.51 -12.06 -3.80
N LEU A 259 -19.48 -11.80 -4.60
CA LEU A 259 -19.66 -11.22 -5.93
C LEU A 259 -20.48 -12.12 -6.85
N SER A 260 -20.46 -13.43 -6.62
CA SER A 260 -21.25 -14.41 -7.36
C SER A 260 -22.74 -14.42 -6.98
N ASP A 261 -23.13 -13.77 -5.88
CA ASP A 261 -24.54 -13.64 -5.48
C ASP A 261 -25.28 -12.63 -6.36
N ASP A 262 -26.61 -12.68 -6.39
CA ASP A 262 -27.44 -11.79 -7.22
C ASP A 262 -27.09 -10.31 -7.06
N ILE A 263 -26.79 -9.86 -5.83
CA ILE A 263 -26.43 -8.47 -5.56
C ILE A 263 -25.05 -8.10 -6.11
N GLY A 264 -24.09 -9.02 -6.05
CA GLY A 264 -22.76 -8.86 -6.65
C GLY A 264 -22.82 -8.84 -8.18
N ILE A 265 -23.68 -9.69 -8.76
CA ILE A 265 -23.93 -9.71 -10.21
C ILE A 265 -24.58 -8.41 -10.69
N GLN A 266 -25.57 -7.88 -9.96
CA GLN A 266 -26.19 -6.59 -10.27
C GLN A 266 -25.17 -5.45 -10.27
N PHE A 267 -24.26 -5.44 -9.29
CA PHE A 267 -23.16 -4.49 -9.22
C PHE A 267 -22.24 -4.58 -10.44
N ILE A 268 -21.78 -5.79 -10.81
CA ILE A 268 -20.91 -6.00 -11.96
C ILE A 268 -21.60 -5.54 -13.25
N GLU A 269 -22.87 -5.90 -13.45
CA GLU A 269 -23.62 -5.47 -14.64
C GLU A 269 -23.83 -3.95 -14.68
N LYS A 270 -24.05 -3.30 -13.53
CA LYS A 270 -24.13 -1.84 -13.45
C LYS A 270 -22.79 -1.18 -13.81
N ALA A 271 -21.68 -1.69 -13.30
CA ALA A 271 -20.33 -1.24 -13.67
C ALA A 271 -20.10 -1.36 -15.19
N ARG A 272 -20.50 -2.49 -15.80
CA ARG A 272 -20.42 -2.70 -17.26
C ARG A 272 -21.29 -1.72 -18.04
N LYS A 273 -22.54 -1.51 -17.63
CA LYS A 273 -23.47 -0.54 -18.25
C LYS A 273 -22.92 0.89 -18.19
N LEU A 274 -22.29 1.24 -17.08
CA LEU A 274 -21.63 2.51 -16.89
C LEU A 274 -20.27 2.59 -17.61
N GLY A 275 -19.77 1.51 -18.23
CA GLY A 275 -18.52 1.56 -18.99
C GLY A 275 -17.25 1.74 -18.14
N VAL A 276 -17.36 1.70 -16.81
CA VAL A 276 -16.22 1.66 -15.89
C VAL A 276 -16.09 0.22 -15.42
N LYS A 277 -15.22 -0.55 -16.11
CA LYS A 277 -15.14 -2.02 -15.99
C LYS A 277 -13.99 -2.50 -15.09
N VAL A 278 -13.53 -1.64 -14.20
CA VAL A 278 -12.50 -1.97 -13.22
C VAL A 278 -13.17 -2.01 -11.85
N ILE A 279 -13.08 -3.15 -11.17
CA ILE A 279 -13.68 -3.37 -9.85
C ILE A 279 -12.58 -3.82 -8.89
N CYS A 280 -12.32 -3.00 -7.88
CA CYS A 280 -11.41 -3.23 -6.79
C CYS A 280 -12.15 -3.85 -5.61
N ILE A 281 -11.75 -5.05 -5.19
CA ILE A 281 -12.45 -5.84 -4.17
C ILE A 281 -11.49 -6.12 -3.03
N HIS A 282 -11.86 -5.68 -1.83
CA HIS A 282 -11.12 -6.06 -0.63
C HIS A 282 -11.34 -7.55 -0.33
N LYS A 283 -10.25 -8.33 -0.37
CA LYS A 283 -10.23 -9.76 -0.03
C LYS A 283 -8.97 -10.08 0.78
N GLY A 284 -9.10 -10.91 1.80
CA GLY A 284 -8.09 -11.03 2.85
C GLY A 284 -8.27 -9.95 3.91
N LEU A 285 -7.27 -9.79 4.78
CA LEU A 285 -7.28 -8.90 5.95
C LEU A 285 -8.66 -8.84 6.63
N PRO A 286 -9.16 -9.99 7.12
CA PRO A 286 -10.52 -10.10 7.62
C PRO A 286 -10.77 -9.16 8.80
N PHE A 287 -11.93 -8.49 8.81
CA PHE A 287 -12.38 -7.59 9.89
C PHE A 287 -12.90 -8.34 11.13
N GLY A 288 -12.26 -9.46 11.46
CA GLY A 288 -12.69 -10.36 12.53
C GLY A 288 -13.55 -11.52 12.05
N LYS A 289 -14.26 -12.16 12.98
CA LYS A 289 -14.91 -13.47 12.75
C LYS A 289 -16.24 -13.39 12.01
N GLN A 290 -16.90 -12.25 12.06
CA GLN A 290 -18.20 -12.07 11.45
C GLN A 290 -18.02 -11.79 9.95
N SER A 291 -18.77 -12.51 9.10
CA SER A 291 -18.65 -12.45 7.63
C SER A 291 -17.26 -12.81 7.07
N TYR A 292 -16.48 -13.60 7.81
CA TYR A 292 -15.12 -13.99 7.43
C TYR A 292 -15.06 -14.66 6.05
N GLU A 293 -16.02 -15.51 5.74
CA GLU A 293 -16.12 -16.24 4.47
C GLU A 293 -16.16 -15.31 3.25
N HIS A 294 -16.74 -14.11 3.40
CA HIS A 294 -16.82 -13.13 2.33
C HIS A 294 -15.51 -12.35 2.13
N SER A 295 -14.57 -12.43 3.09
CA SER A 295 -13.20 -11.93 2.91
C SER A 295 -12.36 -12.87 2.04
N GLN A 296 -12.72 -14.15 1.93
CA GLN A 296 -12.01 -15.11 1.11
C GLN A 296 -12.32 -14.93 -0.38
N CYS A 297 -11.46 -15.51 -1.24
CA CYS A 297 -11.53 -15.31 -2.69
C CYS A 297 -12.30 -16.40 -3.46
N SER A 298 -13.09 -17.26 -2.79
CA SER A 298 -13.74 -18.42 -3.41
C SER A 298 -14.65 -18.07 -4.59
N ASP A 299 -15.28 -16.89 -4.56
CA ASP A 299 -16.18 -16.34 -5.58
C ASP A 299 -15.49 -15.66 -6.78
N ILE A 300 -14.20 -15.33 -6.65
CA ILE A 300 -13.49 -14.50 -7.63
C ILE A 300 -13.36 -15.19 -8.99
N GLY A 301 -12.92 -16.46 -9.02
CA GLY A 301 -12.80 -17.24 -10.25
C GLY A 301 -14.14 -17.43 -10.97
N VAL A 302 -15.23 -17.53 -10.20
CA VAL A 302 -16.60 -17.67 -10.72
C VAL A 302 -17.00 -16.43 -11.52
N VAL A 303 -16.85 -15.24 -10.91
CA VAL A 303 -17.22 -13.99 -11.59
C VAL A 303 -16.23 -13.60 -12.69
N ALA A 304 -14.94 -13.89 -12.52
CA ALA A 304 -13.93 -13.65 -13.55
C ALA A 304 -14.21 -14.43 -14.84
N LYS A 305 -14.59 -15.71 -14.70
CA LYS A 305 -15.02 -16.54 -15.84
C LYS A 305 -16.30 -16.02 -16.49
N ARG A 306 -17.25 -15.56 -15.68
CA ARG A 306 -18.56 -15.08 -16.17
C ARG A 306 -18.47 -13.73 -16.88
N PHE A 307 -17.57 -12.85 -16.45
CA PHE A 307 -17.39 -11.49 -16.97
C PHE A 307 -15.96 -11.25 -17.46
N PRO A 308 -15.55 -11.88 -18.57
CA PRO A 308 -14.17 -11.77 -19.07
C PRO A 308 -13.80 -10.34 -19.52
N ASP A 309 -14.79 -9.46 -19.74
CA ASP A 309 -14.59 -8.05 -20.10
C ASP A 309 -14.41 -7.10 -18.90
N VAL A 310 -14.47 -7.61 -17.67
CA VAL A 310 -14.32 -6.83 -16.42
C VAL A 310 -13.01 -7.20 -15.74
N ALA A 311 -12.24 -6.19 -15.35
CA ALA A 311 -11.01 -6.35 -14.57
C ALA A 311 -11.32 -6.36 -13.07
N PHE A 312 -10.96 -7.47 -12.40
CA PHE A 312 -11.14 -7.66 -10.95
C PHE A 312 -9.81 -7.48 -10.23
N LEU A 313 -9.67 -6.39 -9.47
CA LEU A 313 -8.48 -6.08 -8.68
C LEU A 313 -8.70 -6.56 -7.25
N ILE A 314 -7.97 -7.59 -6.85
CA ILE A 314 -8.09 -8.24 -5.55
C ILE A 314 -7.12 -7.56 -4.58
N TYR A 315 -7.62 -6.59 -3.84
CA TYR A 315 -6.84 -5.82 -2.86
C TYR A 315 -6.39 -6.73 -1.75
N HIS A 316 -5.11 -6.64 -1.42
CA HIS A 316 -4.38 -7.55 -0.53
C HIS A 316 -4.27 -9.00 -1.04
N SER A 317 -4.72 -9.30 -2.26
CA SER A 317 -4.55 -10.62 -2.89
C SER A 317 -5.12 -11.81 -2.09
N GLY A 318 -6.06 -11.58 -1.16
CA GLY A 318 -6.56 -12.62 -0.26
C GLY A 318 -5.67 -12.89 0.96
N PHE A 319 -4.64 -12.08 1.19
CA PHE A 319 -3.66 -12.27 2.26
C PHE A 319 -4.27 -12.24 3.66
N VAL A 320 -3.83 -13.14 4.55
CA VAL A 320 -4.26 -13.21 5.94
C VAL A 320 -3.03 -13.34 6.84
N THR A 321 -2.90 -12.44 7.81
CA THR A 321 -1.69 -12.32 8.65
C THR A 321 -1.41 -13.54 9.52
N SER A 322 -2.43 -14.33 9.85
CA SER A 322 -2.33 -15.55 10.66
C SER A 322 -2.05 -16.81 9.84
N VAL A 323 -2.05 -16.73 8.50
CA VAL A 323 -1.82 -17.86 7.60
C VAL A 323 -0.36 -17.79 7.11
N PRO A 324 0.50 -18.77 7.45
CA PRO A 324 1.86 -18.80 6.95
C PRO A 324 1.90 -19.02 5.43
N GLU A 325 2.60 -18.15 4.71
CA GLU A 325 2.77 -18.29 3.27
C GLU A 325 3.74 -19.44 2.93
N ARG A 326 3.26 -20.36 2.10
CA ARG A 326 3.98 -21.54 1.60
C ARG A 326 3.73 -21.71 0.11
N ALA A 327 4.40 -22.68 -0.50
CA ALA A 327 4.10 -23.05 -1.88
C ALA A 327 2.67 -23.59 -2.03
N PHE A 328 2.04 -23.25 -3.15
CA PHE A 328 0.72 -23.77 -3.49
C PHE A 328 0.90 -25.18 -4.06
N GLU A 329 0.47 -26.17 -3.29
CA GLU A 329 0.53 -27.59 -3.64
C GLU A 329 -0.86 -28.22 -3.44
N GLY A 330 -1.28 -29.10 -4.35
CA GLY A 330 -2.61 -29.70 -4.31
C GLY A 330 -3.72 -28.65 -4.36
N ARG A 331 -4.53 -28.57 -3.29
CA ARG A 331 -5.61 -27.57 -3.14
C ARG A 331 -5.17 -26.27 -2.44
N GLY A 332 -3.91 -26.17 -2.02
CA GLY A 332 -3.42 -25.09 -1.16
C GLY A 332 -4.04 -25.10 0.24
N ALA A 333 -3.73 -24.07 1.02
CA ALA A 333 -4.40 -23.78 2.29
C ALA A 333 -5.87 -23.40 2.08
N ASP A 334 -6.68 -23.62 3.11
CA ASP A 334 -8.11 -23.25 3.10
C ASP A 334 -8.36 -21.76 3.28
N ASP A 335 -7.30 -20.97 3.46
CA ASP A 335 -7.35 -19.54 3.76
C ASP A 335 -6.12 -18.81 3.17
N GLY A 336 -6.12 -17.49 3.20
CA GLY A 336 -5.05 -16.68 2.64
C GLY A 336 -5.04 -16.63 1.10
N ILE A 337 -3.87 -16.30 0.54
CA ILE A 337 -3.64 -16.15 -0.92
C ILE A 337 -4.03 -17.43 -1.69
N ASP A 338 -3.91 -18.59 -1.05
CA ASP A 338 -4.24 -19.87 -1.67
C ASP A 338 -5.72 -19.98 -2.04
N THR A 339 -6.62 -19.26 -1.36
CA THR A 339 -8.05 -19.20 -1.74
C THR A 339 -8.26 -18.53 -3.08
N LEU A 340 -7.47 -17.49 -3.41
CA LEU A 340 -7.51 -16.82 -4.70
C LEU A 340 -7.03 -17.77 -5.78
N ILE A 341 -5.85 -18.37 -5.59
CA ILE A 341 -5.23 -19.28 -6.56
C ILE A 341 -6.14 -20.46 -6.85
N ARG A 342 -6.68 -21.09 -5.79
CA ARG A 342 -7.63 -22.20 -5.91
C ARG A 342 -8.86 -21.78 -6.73
N SER A 343 -9.46 -20.64 -6.40
CA SER A 343 -10.64 -20.14 -7.12
C SER A 343 -10.36 -19.93 -8.61
N LEU A 344 -9.19 -19.39 -8.98
CA LEU A 344 -8.80 -19.21 -10.38
C LEU A 344 -8.62 -20.56 -11.10
N ILE A 345 -7.91 -21.51 -10.49
CA ILE A 345 -7.65 -22.83 -11.08
C ILE A 345 -8.96 -23.60 -11.27
N GLU A 346 -9.80 -23.70 -10.24
CA GLU A 346 -11.05 -24.46 -10.27
C GLU A 346 -12.05 -23.91 -11.31
N ASN A 347 -11.99 -22.60 -11.57
CA ASN A 347 -12.85 -21.96 -12.57
C ASN A 347 -12.22 -21.87 -13.97
N GLY A 348 -10.97 -22.27 -14.14
CA GLY A 348 -10.26 -22.22 -15.42
C GLY A 348 -9.90 -20.81 -15.86
N VAL A 349 -9.65 -19.90 -14.92
CA VAL A 349 -9.16 -18.55 -15.20
C VAL A 349 -7.65 -18.61 -15.41
N ALA A 350 -7.21 -18.37 -16.64
CA ALA A 350 -5.80 -18.44 -16.99
C ALA A 350 -4.99 -17.27 -16.38
N PRO A 351 -3.68 -17.46 -16.10
CA PRO A 351 -2.78 -16.36 -15.78
C PRO A 351 -2.81 -15.27 -16.86
N ASN A 352 -2.62 -14.02 -16.46
CA ASN A 352 -2.69 -12.83 -17.32
C ASN A 352 -4.08 -12.55 -17.93
N SER A 353 -5.14 -13.15 -17.38
CA SER A 353 -6.54 -12.86 -17.76
C SER A 353 -7.04 -11.59 -17.08
N ASN A 354 -8.23 -11.60 -16.50
CA ASN A 354 -8.94 -10.45 -15.98
C ASN A 354 -8.96 -10.34 -14.44
N VAL A 355 -8.15 -11.13 -13.73
CA VAL A 355 -7.98 -11.02 -12.27
C VAL A 355 -6.57 -10.54 -11.95
N TYR A 356 -6.49 -9.51 -11.10
CA TYR A 356 -5.28 -8.82 -10.72
C TYR A 356 -5.06 -8.95 -9.21
N ALA A 357 -3.89 -9.41 -8.80
CA ALA A 357 -3.48 -9.49 -7.41
C ALA A 357 -2.79 -8.18 -7.00
N GLU A 358 -3.34 -7.46 -6.03
CA GLU A 358 -2.80 -6.19 -5.57
C GLU A 358 -2.05 -6.37 -4.23
N LEU A 359 -0.92 -5.66 -4.08
CA LEU A 359 0.05 -5.91 -3.02
C LEU A 359 -0.19 -5.13 -1.72
N GLY A 360 -0.73 -3.92 -1.71
CA GLY A 360 -1.12 -3.10 -0.57
C GLY A 360 -0.41 -3.39 0.76
N SER A 361 -1.22 -3.63 1.80
CA SER A 361 -0.76 -4.11 3.11
C SER A 361 -0.08 -5.50 3.07
N THR A 362 -0.29 -6.30 2.02
CA THR A 362 0.35 -7.62 1.85
C THR A 362 1.86 -7.47 1.70
N TRP A 363 2.34 -6.57 0.84
CA TRP A 363 3.77 -6.30 0.70
C TRP A 363 4.35 -5.64 1.95
N ARG A 364 3.65 -4.63 2.50
CA ARG A 364 4.05 -3.98 3.77
C ARG A 364 4.33 -5.00 4.88
N TYR A 365 3.48 -6.03 4.97
CA TYR A 365 3.66 -7.09 5.95
C TYR A 365 4.79 -8.04 5.56
N LEU A 366 4.80 -8.52 4.31
CA LEU A 366 5.72 -9.55 3.84
C LEU A 366 7.17 -9.09 3.74
N MET A 367 7.46 -7.80 3.58
CA MET A 367 8.85 -7.29 3.60
C MET A 367 9.57 -7.55 4.94
N ARG A 368 8.84 -7.91 6.02
CA ARG A 368 9.42 -8.38 7.29
C ARG A 368 9.84 -9.84 7.27
N ASP A 369 9.33 -10.63 6.33
CA ASP A 369 9.58 -12.07 6.24
C ASP A 369 9.88 -12.44 4.77
N PRO A 370 11.11 -12.22 4.30
CA PRO A 370 11.48 -12.41 2.89
C PRO A 370 11.19 -13.80 2.33
N GLU A 371 11.21 -14.85 3.16
CA GLU A 371 10.85 -16.21 2.74
C GLU A 371 9.34 -16.35 2.46
N ALA A 372 8.50 -15.81 3.34
CA ALA A 372 7.06 -15.73 3.11
C ALA A 372 6.76 -14.84 1.89
N ALA A 373 7.49 -13.73 1.73
CA ALA A 373 7.38 -12.85 0.56
C ALA A 373 7.69 -13.59 -0.75
N ALA A 374 8.71 -14.45 -0.75
CA ALA A 374 9.09 -15.25 -1.91
C ALA A 374 7.98 -16.24 -2.32
N HIS A 375 7.35 -16.89 -1.34
CA HIS A 375 6.18 -17.74 -1.61
C HIS A 375 4.98 -16.96 -2.13
N ALA A 376 4.60 -15.87 -1.46
CA ALA A 376 3.45 -15.06 -1.85
C ALA A 376 3.62 -14.50 -3.28
N LEU A 377 4.71 -13.76 -3.54
CA LEU A 377 4.97 -13.17 -4.86
C LEU A 377 5.17 -14.26 -5.92
N GLY A 378 5.93 -15.31 -5.63
CA GLY A 378 6.16 -16.41 -6.57
C GLY A 378 4.86 -17.09 -7.00
N LYS A 379 3.94 -17.32 -6.06
CA LYS A 379 2.60 -17.86 -6.38
C LYS A 379 1.74 -16.87 -7.16
N LEU A 380 1.65 -15.62 -6.73
CA LEU A 380 0.82 -14.61 -7.41
C LEU A 380 1.28 -14.43 -8.87
N LEU A 381 2.59 -14.31 -9.11
CA LEU A 381 3.15 -14.18 -10.44
C LEU A 381 2.92 -15.42 -11.31
N LYS A 382 2.96 -16.62 -10.72
CA LYS A 382 2.71 -17.89 -11.42
C LYS A 382 1.24 -18.09 -11.79
N TYR A 383 0.32 -17.83 -10.86
CA TYR A 383 -1.10 -18.21 -11.01
C TYR A 383 -2.01 -17.04 -11.42
N CYS A 384 -1.74 -15.82 -10.98
CA CYS A 384 -2.42 -14.63 -11.51
C CYS A 384 -1.76 -14.14 -12.81
N GLY A 385 -0.44 -14.30 -12.91
CA GLY A 385 0.36 -13.93 -14.09
C GLY A 385 1.18 -12.67 -13.89
N GLU A 386 2.34 -12.60 -14.55
CA GLU A 386 3.28 -11.48 -14.50
C GLU A 386 2.69 -10.12 -14.89
N ASN A 387 1.67 -10.11 -15.74
CA ASN A 387 0.99 -8.89 -16.17
C ASN A 387 -0.15 -8.47 -15.23
N ASN A 388 -0.39 -9.24 -14.16
CA ASN A 388 -1.58 -9.13 -13.32
C ASN A 388 -1.25 -9.05 -11.82
N VAL A 389 -0.02 -8.71 -11.46
CA VAL A 389 0.33 -8.30 -10.09
C VAL A 389 0.50 -6.79 -10.07
N LEU A 390 -0.18 -6.11 -9.15
CA LEU A 390 -0.26 -4.66 -9.07
C LEU A 390 0.40 -4.11 -7.81
N TRP A 391 1.12 -3.02 -7.97
CA TRP A 391 1.62 -2.23 -6.86
C TRP A 391 0.51 -1.38 -6.25
N GLY A 392 0.37 -1.50 -4.95
CA GLY A 392 -0.28 -0.51 -4.11
C GLY A 392 0.33 -0.57 -2.72
N THR A 393 0.17 0.50 -1.95
CA THR A 393 0.89 0.64 -0.66
C THR A 393 -0.03 0.58 0.54
N ASP A 394 -1.32 0.79 0.32
CA ASP A 394 -2.34 0.93 1.36
C ASP A 394 -1.99 2.01 2.40
N SER A 395 -1.24 3.01 1.96
CA SER A 395 -0.92 4.22 2.72
C SER A 395 -2.22 4.97 3.06
N ILE A 396 -2.36 5.68 4.17
CA ILE A 396 -1.33 6.50 4.83
C ILE A 396 -0.83 5.96 6.18
N TRP A 397 -1.40 4.90 6.73
CA TRP A 397 -1.00 4.44 8.08
C TRP A 397 0.45 3.99 8.18
N TYR A 398 1.09 3.69 7.06
CA TYR A 398 2.50 3.32 6.98
C TYR A 398 3.44 4.51 6.76
N GLY A 399 2.90 5.74 6.66
CA GLY A 399 3.64 6.94 6.28
C GLY A 399 4.08 6.94 4.83
N SER A 400 5.12 7.70 4.50
CA SER A 400 5.72 7.64 3.16
C SER A 400 6.02 6.19 2.77
N PRO A 401 5.58 5.74 1.57
CA PRO A 401 5.77 4.37 1.09
C PRO A 401 7.18 4.11 0.55
N GLN A 402 8.12 5.05 0.68
CA GLN A 402 9.47 4.92 0.11
C GLN A 402 10.22 3.69 0.64
N ASP A 403 9.99 3.28 1.88
CA ASP A 403 10.57 2.05 2.42
C ASP A 403 10.04 0.81 1.73
N GLN A 404 8.74 0.77 1.44
CA GLN A 404 8.11 -0.30 0.69
C GLN A 404 8.68 -0.37 -0.73
N ILE A 405 8.82 0.79 -1.40
CA ILE A 405 9.38 0.91 -2.75
C ILE A 405 10.82 0.41 -2.78
N GLN A 406 11.69 0.92 -1.90
CA GLN A 406 13.10 0.54 -1.87
C GLN A 406 13.31 -0.93 -1.51
N ALA A 407 12.53 -1.46 -0.56
CA ALA A 407 12.57 -2.88 -0.23
C ALA A 407 12.13 -3.74 -1.41
N PHE A 408 11.07 -3.38 -2.13
CA PHE A 408 10.60 -4.15 -3.29
C PHE A 408 11.57 -4.05 -4.47
N ARG A 409 12.20 -2.88 -4.64
CA ARG A 409 13.21 -2.64 -5.66
C ARG A 409 14.41 -3.56 -5.52
N ALA A 410 14.79 -3.87 -4.28
CA ALA A 410 15.86 -4.82 -3.97
C ALA A 410 15.37 -6.28 -3.87
N PHE A 411 14.08 -6.56 -3.70
CA PHE A 411 13.62 -7.91 -3.40
C PHE A 411 13.84 -8.91 -4.56
N GLN A 412 14.29 -10.12 -4.21
CA GLN A 412 14.46 -11.25 -5.13
C GLN A 412 14.09 -12.59 -4.46
N ILE A 413 13.63 -13.54 -5.28
CA ILE A 413 13.36 -14.94 -4.91
C ILE A 413 14.63 -15.77 -5.15
N SER A 414 15.03 -16.58 -4.17
CA SER A 414 16.23 -17.42 -4.28
C SER A 414 16.17 -18.39 -5.46
N ALA A 415 17.34 -18.70 -6.04
CA ALA A 415 17.42 -19.61 -7.17
C ALA A 415 16.86 -21.01 -6.82
N GLU A 416 17.04 -21.45 -5.58
CA GLU A 416 16.53 -22.71 -5.05
C GLU A 416 15.00 -22.73 -5.02
N MET A 417 14.36 -21.65 -4.54
CA MET A 417 12.89 -21.56 -4.54
C MET A 417 12.33 -21.45 -5.94
N ARG A 418 12.98 -20.68 -6.82
CA ARG A 418 12.60 -20.58 -8.25
C ARG A 418 12.62 -21.95 -8.91
N ALA A 419 13.72 -22.69 -8.75
CA ALA A 419 13.86 -24.04 -9.30
C ALA A 419 12.85 -25.02 -8.71
N LYS A 420 12.65 -24.99 -7.38
CA LYS A 420 11.78 -25.95 -6.68
C LYS A 420 10.30 -25.74 -6.97
N TYR A 421 9.83 -24.50 -7.02
CA TYR A 421 8.40 -24.18 -7.11
C TYR A 421 7.98 -23.62 -8.48
N ASN A 422 8.93 -23.50 -9.40
CA ASN A 422 8.78 -22.85 -10.69
C ASN A 422 8.27 -21.42 -10.53
N TYR A 423 8.87 -20.68 -9.60
CA TYR A 423 8.61 -19.25 -9.44
C TYR A 423 9.44 -18.45 -10.44
N PRO A 424 8.88 -17.37 -11.00
CA PRO A 424 9.62 -16.52 -11.91
C PRO A 424 10.71 -15.73 -11.18
N GLU A 425 11.75 -15.36 -11.93
CA GLU A 425 12.72 -14.37 -11.48
C GLU A 425 12.11 -12.99 -11.51
N ILE A 426 12.34 -12.19 -10.46
CA ILE A 426 11.94 -10.79 -10.47
C ILE A 426 12.99 -9.99 -11.25
N THR A 427 12.82 -9.98 -12.58
CA THR A 427 13.65 -9.20 -13.50
C THR A 427 13.33 -7.71 -13.40
N PRO A 428 14.20 -6.81 -13.89
CA PRO A 428 13.88 -5.38 -13.97
C PRO A 428 12.57 -5.09 -14.70
N GLN A 429 12.28 -5.82 -15.78
CA GLN A 429 11.05 -5.67 -16.55
C GLN A 429 9.82 -6.15 -15.75
N LEU A 430 9.92 -7.27 -15.05
CA LEU A 430 8.84 -7.75 -14.19
C LEU A 430 8.57 -6.81 -13.03
N ARG A 431 9.62 -6.24 -12.44
CA ARG A 431 9.50 -5.24 -11.39
C ARG A 431 8.81 -3.97 -11.88
N ALA A 432 9.17 -3.47 -13.06
CA ALA A 432 8.50 -2.32 -13.69
C ALA A 432 7.00 -2.60 -13.98
N LYS A 433 6.68 -3.83 -14.42
CA LYS A 433 5.29 -4.27 -14.57
C LYS A 433 4.50 -4.13 -13.28
N ILE A 434 5.04 -4.64 -12.18
CA ILE A 434 4.39 -4.59 -10.87
C ILE A 434 4.26 -3.13 -10.41
N PHE A 435 5.35 -2.35 -10.46
CA PHE A 435 5.36 -0.96 -9.98
C PHE A 435 4.37 -0.04 -10.68
N GLY A 436 4.08 -0.24 -11.96
CA GLY A 436 3.12 0.63 -12.62
C GLY A 436 2.62 0.22 -14.00
N LEU A 437 3.37 -0.57 -14.78
CA LEU A 437 2.94 -0.85 -16.16
C LEU A 437 1.69 -1.75 -16.22
N ASN A 438 1.52 -2.67 -15.27
CA ASN A 438 0.31 -3.48 -15.18
C ASN A 438 -0.91 -2.62 -14.83
N ALA A 439 -0.76 -1.68 -13.89
CA ALA A 439 -1.81 -0.74 -13.52
C ALA A 439 -2.14 0.20 -14.68
N ALA A 440 -1.14 0.75 -15.37
CA ALA A 440 -1.32 1.62 -16.52
C ALA A 440 -2.20 0.98 -17.60
N ARG A 441 -1.99 -0.32 -17.88
CA ARG A 441 -2.84 -1.07 -18.81
C ARG A 441 -4.29 -1.14 -18.35
N VAL A 442 -4.55 -1.44 -17.08
CA VAL A 442 -5.92 -1.63 -16.57
C VAL A 442 -6.68 -0.31 -16.50
N TYR A 443 -6.02 0.77 -16.08
CA TYR A 443 -6.61 2.10 -16.00
C TYR A 443 -6.56 2.86 -17.34
N SER A 444 -6.04 2.25 -18.40
CA SER A 444 -5.90 2.86 -19.74
C SER A 444 -5.10 4.17 -19.73
N ILE A 445 -3.96 4.17 -19.05
CA ILE A 445 -3.04 5.30 -18.88
C ILE A 445 -1.77 5.03 -19.69
N SER A 446 -1.21 6.06 -20.34
CA SER A 446 0.14 5.99 -20.91
C SER A 446 1.18 6.40 -19.86
N PRO A 447 2.05 5.49 -19.40
CA PRO A 447 3.18 5.83 -18.53
C PRO A 447 4.07 6.92 -19.12
N GLU A 448 4.31 6.86 -20.43
CA GLU A 448 5.20 7.79 -21.13
C GLU A 448 4.63 9.22 -21.13
N GLU A 449 3.33 9.37 -21.38
CA GLU A 449 2.66 10.67 -21.30
C GLU A 449 2.70 11.20 -19.88
N VAL A 450 2.35 10.37 -18.90
CA VAL A 450 2.39 10.76 -17.48
C VAL A 450 3.79 11.22 -17.09
N LYS A 451 4.84 10.44 -17.36
CA LYS A 451 6.23 10.81 -17.03
C LYS A 451 6.63 12.14 -17.66
N ARG A 452 6.24 12.41 -18.91
CA ARG A 452 6.54 13.69 -19.58
C ARG A 452 5.93 14.89 -18.86
N TYR A 453 4.71 14.74 -18.33
CA TYR A 453 4.04 15.81 -17.57
C TYR A 453 4.55 15.90 -16.13
N THR A 454 4.64 14.77 -15.44
CA THR A 454 5.05 14.72 -14.02
C THR A 454 6.48 15.20 -13.83
N GLN A 455 7.38 15.06 -14.81
CA GLN A 455 8.73 15.63 -14.74
C GLN A 455 8.77 17.17 -14.74
N ARG A 456 7.70 17.85 -15.15
CA ARG A 456 7.69 19.31 -15.35
C ARG A 456 6.72 20.05 -14.45
N ASP A 457 5.88 19.34 -13.73
CA ASP A 457 4.86 19.95 -12.89
C ASP A 457 5.45 20.60 -11.62
N ARG A 458 4.58 21.27 -10.85
CA ARG A 458 4.98 21.91 -9.61
C ARG A 458 5.50 20.90 -8.58
N ILE A 459 4.92 19.71 -8.51
CA ILE A 459 5.32 18.67 -7.56
C ILE A 459 6.75 18.19 -7.86
N ALA A 460 7.14 18.00 -9.12
CA ALA A 460 8.52 17.66 -9.46
C ALA A 460 9.51 18.79 -9.14
N ARG A 461 9.12 20.06 -9.36
CA ARG A 461 9.95 21.21 -8.97
C ARG A 461 10.11 21.32 -7.45
N GLU A 462 9.02 21.15 -6.71
CA GLU A 462 9.03 21.13 -5.24
C GLU A 462 9.84 19.95 -4.71
N ARG A 463 9.72 18.77 -5.33
CA ARG A 463 10.52 17.59 -5.00
C ARG A 463 12.01 17.83 -5.25
N PHE A 464 12.37 18.41 -6.39
CA PHE A 464 13.76 18.73 -6.69
C PHE A 464 14.36 19.68 -5.64
N ALA A 465 13.64 20.74 -5.27
CA ALA A 465 14.06 21.64 -4.21
C ALA A 465 14.11 20.94 -2.83
N TYR A 466 13.14 20.07 -2.55
CA TYR A 466 13.09 19.30 -1.31
C TYR A 466 14.28 18.34 -1.14
N LEU A 467 14.76 17.73 -2.23
CA LEU A 467 15.91 16.82 -2.21
C LEU A 467 17.25 17.51 -1.88
N GLU A 468 17.34 18.85 -1.92
CA GLU A 468 18.52 19.57 -1.42
C GLU A 468 18.64 19.47 0.11
N HIS A 469 17.50 19.46 0.80
CA HIS A 469 17.41 19.39 2.27
C HIS A 469 16.23 18.50 2.70
N PRO A 470 16.30 17.19 2.45
CA PRO A 470 15.19 16.30 2.72
C PRO A 470 14.98 16.13 4.23
N GLU A 471 13.73 16.22 4.65
CA GLU A 471 13.30 16.06 6.04
C GLU A 471 12.22 14.95 6.13
N PRO A 472 12.56 13.68 5.81
CA PRO A 472 11.63 12.57 5.91
C PRO A 472 11.40 12.20 7.38
N HIS A 473 10.18 11.75 7.70
CA HIS A 473 9.84 11.37 9.07
C HIS A 473 10.33 9.98 9.48
N PHE A 474 10.38 9.05 8.53
CA PHE A 474 10.57 7.60 8.76
C PHE A 474 9.66 7.01 9.84
N LEU A 475 8.47 7.59 9.99
CA LEU A 475 7.44 7.14 10.91
C LEU A 475 6.34 6.40 10.17
N THR A 476 5.78 5.41 10.85
CA THR A 476 4.48 4.83 10.60
C THR A 476 3.45 5.45 11.55
N TYR A 477 2.21 5.55 11.12
CA TYR A 477 1.16 6.34 11.79
C TYR A 477 0.07 5.49 12.42
N GLY A 478 -0.15 4.27 11.95
CA GLY A 478 -1.22 3.41 12.45
C GLY A 478 -0.97 2.82 13.84
N PRO A 479 -1.96 2.08 14.38
CA PRO A 479 -1.84 1.40 15.67
C PRO A 479 -0.67 0.42 15.70
N LYS A 480 0.08 0.41 16.79
CA LYS A 480 1.20 -0.53 17.03
C LYS A 480 0.89 -1.56 18.11
N THR A 481 -0.15 -1.33 18.91
CA THR A 481 -0.63 -2.26 19.94
C THR A 481 -2.11 -2.60 19.76
N ARG A 482 -2.54 -3.75 20.28
CA ARG A 482 -3.96 -4.14 20.32
C ARG A 482 -4.84 -3.10 21.01
N ARG A 483 -4.32 -2.45 22.06
CA ARG A 483 -5.05 -1.38 22.78
C ARG A 483 -5.28 -0.15 21.90
N GLU A 484 -4.30 0.25 21.11
CA GLU A 484 -4.44 1.35 20.14
C GLU A 484 -5.41 0.96 19.02
N PHE A 485 -5.32 -0.28 18.52
CA PHE A 485 -6.20 -0.79 17.47
C PHE A 485 -7.67 -0.75 17.90
N LEU A 486 -7.99 -1.27 19.08
CA LEU A 486 -9.38 -1.27 19.60
C LEU A 486 -9.91 0.14 19.94
N ARG A 487 -9.06 1.17 19.95
CA ARG A 487 -9.45 2.57 20.14
C ARG A 487 -9.63 3.33 18.83
N LEU A 488 -9.17 2.77 17.71
CA LEU A 488 -9.35 3.35 16.39
C LEU A 488 -10.82 3.11 15.96
N PRO A 489 -11.62 4.17 15.73
CA PRO A 489 -13.02 4.01 15.33
C PRO A 489 -13.14 3.20 14.03
N GLY A 490 -14.02 2.19 14.03
CA GLY A 490 -14.26 1.32 12.86
C GLY A 490 -13.19 0.25 12.61
N ALA A 491 -12.14 0.16 13.43
CA ALA A 491 -11.06 -0.79 13.22
C ALA A 491 -11.54 -2.24 13.32
N GLY A 492 -11.28 -3.02 12.26
CA GLY A 492 -11.64 -4.43 12.17
C GLY A 492 -13.11 -4.70 12.47
N GLN A 493 -14.03 -3.87 11.96
CA GLN A 493 -15.47 -4.11 12.07
C GLN A 493 -16.12 -4.29 10.69
N PRO A 494 -16.94 -5.35 10.49
CA PRO A 494 -17.67 -5.63 9.25
C PRO A 494 -19.00 -4.87 9.12
#